data_AF-A0A959P4J6-F1
#
_entry.id   AF-A0A959P4J6-F1
#
_cell.length_a   1.000
_cell.length_b   1.000
_cell.length_c   1.000
_cell.angle_alpha   90.00
_cell.angle_beta   90.00
_cell.angle_gamma   90.00
#
_symmetry.space_group_name_H-M   'P 1'
#
loop_
_entity.id
_entity.type
_entity.pdbx_description
1 polymer ?
#
loop_
_entity_poly.entity_id
_entity_poly.type
_entity_poly.pdbx_seq_one_letter_code
_entity_poly.pdbx_strand_id
1 'polypeptide(L)'
;HLSSSSKIKLKLVMNKGLWRIDYVALTNIKDKVKPIEITPTNILNKGKVDNTALLEIKNPEKYLISMPGSEYKFNFTLPSADTDYELFLYSKGYYLEWMREHWLKDKDLLKLKQMVDNPKKYLMVEAKNYKRYETTMEHEFWNSKIDTKTFSYYEN
;
A
#
# COMPACT_ATOMS: atom_id res chain seq x y z
N HIS A 1 -14.36 -15.66 -27.86
CA HIS A 1 -15.65 -14.93 -27.82
C HIS A 1 -16.67 -15.77 -27.08
N LEU A 2 -17.04 -15.38 -25.85
CA LEU A 2 -18.21 -15.93 -25.16
C LEU A 2 -19.45 -15.17 -25.67
N SER A 3 -20.51 -15.88 -26.03
CA SER A 3 -21.78 -15.25 -26.42
C SER A 3 -22.45 -14.63 -25.20
N SER A 4 -23.22 -13.56 -25.41
CA SER A 4 -23.91 -12.76 -24.38
C SER A 4 -24.80 -13.54 -23.38
N SER A 5 -25.06 -14.83 -23.62
CA SER A 5 -25.99 -15.67 -22.83
C SER A 5 -25.36 -16.90 -22.17
N SER A 6 -24.04 -17.10 -22.29
CA SER A 6 -23.38 -18.25 -21.66
C SER A 6 -23.24 -18.05 -20.14
N LYS A 7 -23.85 -18.93 -19.34
CA LYS A 7 -23.68 -18.95 -17.88
C LYS A 7 -22.25 -19.33 -17.53
N ILE A 8 -21.50 -18.40 -16.94
CA ILE A 8 -20.13 -18.62 -16.45
C ILE A 8 -20.20 -18.95 -14.96
N LYS A 9 -19.60 -20.07 -14.56
CA LYS A 9 -19.43 -20.44 -13.15
C LYS A 9 -18.02 -20.06 -12.71
N LEU A 10 -17.90 -19.15 -11.76
CA LEU A 10 -16.64 -18.76 -11.14
C LEU A 10 -16.50 -19.48 -9.79
N LYS A 11 -15.37 -20.16 -9.56
CA LYS A 11 -15.00 -20.72 -8.26
C LYS A 11 -13.75 -20.02 -7.77
N LEU A 12 -13.88 -19.28 -6.68
CA LEU A 12 -12.75 -18.67 -5.98
C LEU A 12 -12.21 -19.68 -4.96
N VAL A 13 -10.92 -19.99 -5.05
CA VAL A 13 -10.22 -20.84 -4.07
C VAL A 13 -9.17 -19.98 -3.39
N MET A 14 -9.40 -19.67 -2.11
CA MET A 14 -8.52 -18.81 -1.33
C MET A 14 -7.66 -19.66 -0.40
N ASN A 15 -6.40 -19.28 -0.22
CA ASN A 15 -5.55 -19.86 0.82
C ASN A 15 -6.02 -19.39 2.22
N LYS A 16 -5.52 -20.01 3.29
CA LYS A 16 -5.84 -19.58 4.67
C LYS A 16 -5.33 -18.14 4.90
N GLY A 17 -6.24 -17.18 4.94
CA GLY A 17 -5.97 -15.74 5.13
C GLY A 17 -7.28 -14.95 5.29
N LEU A 18 -7.20 -13.71 5.77
CA LEU A 18 -8.33 -12.78 5.88
C LEU A 18 -8.51 -12.04 4.55
N TRP A 19 -9.14 -12.71 3.59
CA TRP A 19 -9.46 -12.11 2.29
C TRP A 19 -10.72 -11.26 2.40
N ARG A 20 -10.67 -10.04 1.87
CA ARG A 20 -11.80 -9.11 1.77
C ARG A 20 -12.02 -8.81 0.30
N ILE A 21 -13.17 -9.22 -0.24
CA ILE A 21 -13.56 -8.98 -1.64
C ILE A 21 -14.80 -8.10 -1.57
N ASP A 22 -14.67 -6.85 -1.99
CA ASP A 22 -15.77 -5.88 -2.05
C ASP A 22 -16.45 -5.86 -3.43
N TYR A 23 -15.75 -6.30 -4.48
CA TYR A 23 -16.27 -6.31 -5.85
C TYR A 23 -15.65 -7.41 -6.72
N VAL A 24 -16.48 -8.01 -7.59
CA VAL A 24 -16.05 -8.95 -8.64
C VAL A 24 -16.75 -8.55 -9.94
N ALA A 25 -15.96 -8.30 -10.99
CA ALA A 25 -16.46 -8.04 -12.33
C ALA A 25 -15.86 -8.98 -13.35
N LEU A 26 -16.60 -9.21 -14.42
CA LEU A 26 -16.13 -9.91 -15.62
C LEU A 26 -15.98 -8.88 -16.74
N THR A 27 -14.81 -8.90 -17.40
CA THR A 27 -14.54 -8.07 -18.57
C THR A 27 -13.86 -8.89 -19.65
N ASN A 28 -13.89 -8.39 -20.88
CA ASN A 28 -13.11 -8.94 -21.98
C ASN A 28 -11.80 -8.16 -22.08
N ILE A 29 -10.68 -8.87 -22.20
CA ILE A 29 -9.40 -8.24 -22.55
C ILE A 29 -9.52 -7.76 -23.99
N LYS A 30 -9.57 -6.44 -24.20
CA LYS A 30 -9.58 -5.84 -25.53
C LYS A 30 -8.20 -5.93 -26.17
N ASP A 31 -7.21 -5.32 -25.52
CA ASP A 31 -5.85 -5.20 -26.02
C ASP A 31 -4.83 -5.43 -24.91
N LYS A 32 -3.65 -5.92 -25.28
CA LYS A 32 -2.51 -6.01 -24.38
C LYS A 32 -1.73 -4.72 -24.44
N VAL A 33 -1.73 -3.97 -23.34
CA VAL A 33 -0.90 -2.77 -23.19
C VAL A 33 0.43 -3.13 -22.53
N LYS A 34 1.50 -2.43 -22.91
CA LYS A 34 2.76 -2.48 -22.17
C LYS A 34 2.75 -1.30 -21.19
N PRO A 35 2.79 -1.56 -19.87
CA PRO A 35 2.80 -0.47 -18.90
C PRO A 35 4.10 0.34 -19.03
N ILE A 36 4.00 1.63 -18.73
CA ILE A 36 5.16 2.51 -18.61
C ILE A 36 5.62 2.42 -17.15
N GLU A 37 6.81 1.86 -16.94
CA GLU A 37 7.41 1.82 -15.61
C GLU A 37 8.08 3.16 -15.31
N ILE A 38 7.64 3.81 -14.23
CA ILE A 38 8.25 5.04 -13.71
C ILE A 38 8.86 4.77 -12.35
N THR A 39 10.05 5.35 -12.12
CA THR A 39 10.72 5.32 -10.82
C THR A 39 10.52 6.65 -10.11
N PRO A 40 10.55 6.69 -8.77
CA PRO A 40 10.44 7.95 -8.05
C PRO A 40 11.55 8.91 -8.48
N THR A 41 11.20 10.18 -8.68
CA THR A 41 12.16 11.24 -9.00
C THR A 41 12.82 11.80 -7.76
N ASN A 42 12.11 11.81 -6.63
CA ASN A 42 12.62 12.23 -5.34
C ASN A 42 11.94 11.44 -4.21
N ILE A 43 12.68 11.20 -3.13
CA ILE A 43 12.19 10.62 -1.89
C ILE A 43 12.49 11.58 -0.75
N LEU A 44 11.48 11.87 0.06
CA LEU A 44 11.63 12.61 1.30
C LEU A 44 11.54 11.66 2.49
N ASN A 45 12.41 11.84 3.48
CA ASN A 45 12.33 11.20 4.79
C ASN A 45 12.07 12.30 5.84
N LYS A 46 10.90 12.29 6.49
CA LYS A 46 10.47 13.34 7.43
C LYS A 46 10.59 14.76 6.83
N GLY A 47 10.15 14.90 5.57
CA GLY A 47 10.19 16.16 4.84
C GLY A 47 11.56 16.59 4.28
N LYS A 48 12.64 15.84 4.55
CA LYS A 48 13.98 16.13 4.00
C LYS A 48 14.33 15.20 2.85
N VAL A 49 15.00 15.70 1.82
CA VAL A 49 15.46 14.89 0.69
C VAL A 49 16.39 13.77 1.16
N ASP A 50 16.09 12.54 0.76
CA ASP A 50 16.84 11.34 1.10
C ASP A 50 17.37 10.68 -0.18
N ASN A 51 18.56 11.10 -0.61
CA ASN A 51 19.21 10.58 -1.80
C ASN A 51 19.65 9.11 -1.63
N THR A 52 19.93 8.69 -0.40
CA THR A 52 20.31 7.31 -0.10
C THR A 52 19.12 6.39 -0.36
N ALA A 53 17.95 6.74 0.17
CA ALA A 53 16.71 6.00 -0.09
C ALA A 53 16.38 5.92 -1.58
N LEU A 54 16.60 7.01 -2.32
CA LEU A 54 16.39 7.05 -3.77
C LEU A 54 17.32 6.07 -4.51
N LEU A 55 18.59 6.01 -4.13
CA LEU A 55 19.57 5.10 -4.72
C LEU A 55 19.26 3.64 -4.39
N GLU A 56 18.80 3.36 -3.17
CA GLU A 56 18.39 2.01 -2.76
C GLU A 56 17.17 1.53 -3.53
N ILE A 57 16.13 2.37 -3.67
CA ILE A 57 14.89 2.01 -4.39
C ILE A 57 15.12 1.81 -5.89
N LYS A 58 16.06 2.54 -6.49
CA LYS A 58 16.42 2.34 -7.91
C LYS A 58 17.15 1.03 -8.17
N ASN A 59 17.66 0.36 -7.13
CA ASN A 59 18.35 -0.91 -7.26
C ASN A 59 17.41 -2.08 -6.91
N PRO A 60 17.07 -2.97 -7.85
CA PRO A 60 16.10 -4.06 -7.65
C PRO A 60 16.55 -5.17 -6.68
N GLU A 61 17.82 -5.17 -6.27
CA GLU A 61 18.38 -6.09 -5.26
C GLU A 61 18.46 -5.47 -3.86
N LYS A 62 18.16 -4.18 -3.72
CA LYS A 62 18.17 -3.49 -2.44
C LYS A 62 16.73 -3.26 -1.96
N TYR A 63 16.60 -3.16 -0.64
CA TYR A 63 15.33 -2.86 0.02
C TYR A 63 15.49 -1.57 0.82
N LEU A 64 14.52 -0.67 0.70
CA LEU A 64 14.44 0.45 1.60
C LEU A 64 13.95 -0.03 2.96
N ILE A 65 14.81 0.09 3.98
CA ILE A 65 14.46 -0.30 5.35
C ILE A 65 13.81 0.89 6.05
N SER A 66 12.54 0.75 6.44
CA SER A 66 11.85 1.73 7.29
C SER A 66 11.96 1.34 8.76
N MET A 67 12.58 2.19 9.58
CA MET A 67 12.54 2.07 11.03
C MET A 67 11.31 2.79 11.59
N PRO A 68 10.70 2.36 12.69
CA PRO A 68 9.60 3.11 13.32
C PRO A 68 9.90 4.58 13.55
N GLY A 69 8.92 5.41 13.21
CA GLY A 69 9.06 6.85 13.09
C GLY A 69 9.65 7.33 11.77
N SER A 70 10.08 6.46 10.86
CA SER A 70 10.41 6.86 9.47
C SER A 70 9.13 7.21 8.73
N GLU A 71 9.19 8.26 7.92
CA GLU A 71 8.09 8.71 7.08
C GLU A 71 8.67 8.98 5.70
N TYR A 72 8.35 8.14 4.72
CA TYR A 72 8.85 8.29 3.36
C TYR A 72 7.75 8.83 2.44
N LYS A 73 8.06 9.91 1.73
CA LYS A 73 7.21 10.44 0.65
C LYS A 73 7.93 10.25 -0.69
N PHE A 74 7.32 9.45 -1.55
CA PHE A 74 7.79 9.17 -2.89
C PHE A 74 7.10 10.11 -3.87
N ASN A 75 7.89 10.85 -4.64
CA ASN A 75 7.38 11.73 -5.69
C ASN A 75 7.68 11.10 -7.04
N PHE A 76 6.68 11.07 -7.91
CA PHE A 76 6.77 10.52 -9.26
C PHE A 76 6.46 11.63 -10.26
N THR A 77 7.15 11.61 -11.40
CA THR A 77 6.87 12.51 -12.51
C THR A 77 6.22 11.70 -13.62
N LEU A 78 5.02 12.11 -14.03
CA LEU A 78 4.31 11.47 -15.13
C LEU A 78 4.96 11.86 -16.47
N PRO A 79 4.95 10.98 -17.50
CA PRO A 79 5.58 11.28 -18.79
C PRO A 79 4.95 12.45 -19.55
N SER A 80 3.64 12.63 -19.42
CA SER A 80 2.85 13.72 -20.05
C SER A 80 1.84 14.25 -19.03
N ALA A 81 1.50 15.54 -19.11
CA ALA A 81 0.50 16.15 -18.22
C ALA A 81 -0.94 15.96 -18.73
N ASP A 82 -1.14 15.94 -20.05
CA ASP A 82 -2.46 15.99 -20.69
C ASP A 82 -2.88 14.60 -21.20
N THR A 83 -2.61 13.56 -20.42
CA THR A 83 -2.93 12.19 -20.80
C THR A 83 -3.55 11.47 -19.62
N ASP A 84 -4.65 10.76 -19.88
CA ASP A 84 -5.28 9.93 -18.87
C ASP A 84 -4.42 8.70 -18.58
N TYR A 85 -4.04 8.53 -17.32
CA TYR A 85 -3.26 7.39 -16.85
C TYR A 85 -4.06 6.56 -15.85
N GLU A 86 -4.05 5.25 -16.05
CA GLU A 86 -4.37 4.30 -15.00
C GLU A 86 -3.09 3.96 -14.23
N LEU A 87 -3.05 4.31 -12.94
CA LEU A 87 -1.86 4.15 -12.11
C LEU A 87 -1.95 2.88 -11.28
N PHE A 88 -0.89 2.08 -11.34
CA PHE A 88 -0.73 0.87 -10.54
C PHE A 88 0.54 0.97 -9.70
N LEU A 89 0.41 0.83 -8.39
CA LEU A 89 1.56 0.74 -7.50
C LEU A 89 2.11 -0.68 -7.52
N TYR A 90 3.34 -0.83 -8.01
CA TYR A 90 4.07 -2.09 -7.94
C TYR A 90 5.12 -2.01 -6.82
N SER A 91 4.98 -2.86 -5.81
CA SER A 91 5.94 -2.99 -4.71
C SER A 91 6.51 -4.40 -4.65
N LYS A 92 7.83 -4.53 -4.58
CA LYS A 92 8.54 -5.81 -4.36
C LYS A 92 9.05 -5.86 -2.92
N GLY A 93 8.33 -6.57 -2.05
CA GLY A 93 8.66 -6.70 -0.62
C GLY A 93 7.41 -6.78 0.26
N TYR A 94 7.61 -6.82 1.58
CA TYR A 94 6.51 -6.74 2.54
C TYR A 94 6.13 -5.27 2.74
N TYR A 95 5.12 -4.80 2.01
CA TYR A 95 4.48 -3.53 2.29
C TYR A 95 3.21 -3.79 3.11
N LEU A 96 3.15 -3.19 4.31
CA LEU A 96 1.93 -3.14 5.12
C LEU A 96 1.24 -1.83 4.77
N GLU A 97 0.15 -1.94 4.01
CA GLU A 97 -0.54 -0.83 3.38
C GLU A 97 -1.42 0.00 4.33
N TRP A 98 -1.03 0.28 5.57
CA TRP A 98 -1.91 1.07 6.44
C TRP A 98 -1.15 1.84 7.50
N MET A 99 -1.15 3.17 7.42
CA MET A 99 -1.23 4.00 8.61
C MET A 99 -2.00 5.28 8.30
N ARG A 100 -3.21 5.38 8.83
CA ARG A 100 -3.90 6.66 8.98
C ARG A 100 -3.34 7.38 10.21
N GLU A 101 -3.26 8.70 10.16
CA GLU A 101 -2.67 9.52 11.22
C GLU A 101 -3.30 9.25 12.61
N HIS A 102 -4.58 8.87 12.67
CA HIS A 102 -5.25 8.57 13.94
C HIS A 102 -4.82 7.24 14.61
N TRP A 103 -4.15 6.33 13.89
CA TRP A 103 -3.59 5.08 14.44
C TRP A 103 -2.26 5.30 15.18
N LEU A 104 -1.62 6.46 14.99
CA LEU A 104 -0.36 6.84 15.65
C LEU A 104 -0.56 7.38 17.08
N LYS A 105 -1.74 7.22 17.67
CA LYS A 105 -2.06 7.82 18.97
C LYS A 105 -1.26 7.26 20.14
N ASP A 106 -0.70 6.06 20.03
CA ASP A 106 0.12 5.47 21.09
C ASP A 106 1.62 5.58 20.80
N LYS A 107 2.27 6.50 21.52
CA LYS A 107 3.73 6.62 21.58
C LYS A 107 4.28 5.83 22.77
N ASP A 108 4.54 4.54 22.57
CA ASP A 108 5.18 3.71 23.60
C ASP A 108 6.72 3.77 23.50
N LEU A 109 7.33 4.56 24.39
CA LEU A 109 8.77 4.78 24.44
C LEU A 109 9.57 3.54 24.87
N LEU A 110 8.97 2.61 25.62
CA LEU A 110 9.63 1.38 26.04
C LEU A 110 9.76 0.40 24.88
N LYS A 111 8.70 0.29 24.07
CA LYS A 111 8.73 -0.46 22.81
C LYS A 111 9.76 0.11 21.84
N LEU A 112 9.83 1.44 21.73
CA LEU A 112 10.84 2.11 20.90
C LEU A 112 12.27 1.74 21.33
N LYS A 113 12.57 1.79 22.63
CA LYS A 113 13.88 1.38 23.15
C LYS A 113 14.18 -0.10 22.85
N GLN A 114 13.21 -0.98 23.07
CA GLN A 114 13.36 -2.40 22.80
C GLN A 114 13.66 -2.69 21.32
N MET A 115 13.05 -1.94 20.41
CA MET A 115 13.28 -2.07 18.99
C MET A 115 14.69 -1.65 18.57
N VAL A 116 15.21 -0.57 19.14
CA VAL A 116 16.58 -0.10 18.87
C VAL A 116 17.61 -1.10 19.41
N ASP A 117 17.43 -1.53 20.66
CA ASP A 117 18.40 -2.38 21.35
C ASP A 117 18.30 -3.86 20.91
N ASN A 118 17.10 -4.34 20.54
CA ASN A 118 16.85 -5.72 20.16
C ASN A 118 15.67 -5.88 19.16
N PRO A 119 15.90 -5.56 17.87
CA PRO A 119 14.85 -5.52 16.85
C PRO A 119 14.19 -6.88 16.61
N LYS A 120 14.96 -7.98 16.67
CA LYS A 120 14.41 -9.33 16.45
C LYS A 120 13.39 -9.72 17.53
N LYS A 121 13.69 -9.41 18.79
CA LYS A 121 12.78 -9.67 19.92
C LYS A 121 11.55 -8.78 19.85
N TYR A 122 11.73 -7.51 19.49
CA TYR A 122 10.62 -6.57 19.28
C TYR A 122 9.64 -7.11 18.23
N LEU A 123 10.13 -7.49 17.03
CA LEU A 123 9.30 -8.00 15.95
C LEU A 123 8.53 -9.28 16.34
N MET A 124 9.15 -10.20 17.07
CA MET A 124 8.48 -11.42 17.55
C MET A 124 7.34 -11.14 18.54
N VAL A 125 7.52 -10.16 19.42
CA VAL A 125 6.49 -9.78 20.41
C VAL A 125 5.38 -9.00 19.72
N GLU A 126 5.74 -8.05 18.85
CA GLU A 126 4.76 -7.21 18.17
C GLU A 126 3.90 -8.00 17.18
N ALA A 127 4.43 -9.05 16.55
CA ALA A 127 3.63 -9.98 15.73
C ALA A 127 2.46 -10.62 16.50
N LYS A 128 2.63 -10.91 17.80
CA LYS A 128 1.55 -11.45 18.65
C LYS A 128 0.51 -10.39 18.98
N ASN A 129 0.96 -9.17 19.25
CA ASN A 129 0.06 -8.03 19.52
C ASN A 129 -0.75 -7.67 18.27
N TYR A 130 -0.10 -7.65 17.11
CA TYR A 130 -0.74 -7.45 15.81
C TYR A 130 -1.91 -8.42 15.59
N LYS A 131 -1.73 -9.70 15.94
CA LYS A 131 -2.79 -10.70 15.82
C LYS A 131 -4.02 -10.43 16.70
N ARG A 132 -3.85 -9.72 17.82
CA ARG A 132 -4.96 -9.28 18.68
C ARG A 132 -5.69 -8.08 18.07
N TYR A 133 -4.93 -7.10 17.57
CA TYR A 133 -5.48 -5.90 16.92
C TYR A 133 -6.21 -6.19 15.61
N GLU A 134 -5.83 -7.26 14.91
CA GLU A 134 -6.48 -7.71 13.68
C GLU A 134 -8.01 -7.91 13.86
N THR A 135 -8.46 -8.25 15.07
CA THR A 135 -9.89 -8.47 15.36
C THR A 135 -10.73 -7.19 15.35
N THR A 136 -10.16 -6.05 15.72
CA THR A 136 -10.85 -4.75 15.77
C THR A 136 -10.58 -3.91 14.52
N MET A 137 -9.47 -4.17 13.85
CA MET A 137 -9.02 -3.45 12.64
C MET A 137 -10.07 -3.48 11.51
N GLU A 138 -10.86 -4.55 11.41
CA GLU A 138 -11.92 -4.67 10.40
C GLU A 138 -13.04 -3.66 10.59
N HIS A 139 -13.49 -3.47 11.83
CA HIS A 139 -14.54 -2.51 12.16
C HIS A 139 -14.06 -1.08 11.90
N GLU A 140 -12.83 -0.76 12.28
CA GLU A 140 -12.24 0.55 12.00
C GLU A 140 -12.06 0.79 10.49
N PHE A 141 -11.63 -0.22 9.74
CA PHE A 141 -11.50 -0.14 8.30
C PHE A 141 -12.83 0.24 7.62
N TRP A 142 -13.91 -0.50 7.89
CA TRP A 142 -15.21 -0.25 7.25
C TRP A 142 -15.84 1.09 7.64
N ASN A 143 -15.68 1.52 8.89
CA ASN A 143 -16.21 2.80 9.35
C ASN A 143 -15.41 4.01 8.84
N SER A 144 -14.25 3.78 8.25
CA SER A 144 -13.36 4.82 7.75
C SER A 144 -13.46 5.02 6.23
N LYS A 145 -14.48 4.44 5.58
CA LYS A 145 -14.76 4.56 4.15
C LYS A 145 -15.12 6.00 3.81
N ILE A 146 -14.35 6.62 2.91
CA ILE A 146 -14.69 7.94 2.36
C ILE A 146 -15.81 7.75 1.35
N ASP A 147 -16.87 8.54 1.45
CA ASP A 147 -17.90 8.61 0.42
C ASP A 147 -17.31 9.28 -0.83
N THR A 148 -17.02 8.48 -1.84
CA THR A 148 -16.46 8.92 -3.13
C THR A 148 -17.40 9.84 -3.91
N LYS A 149 -18.64 10.06 -3.45
CA LYS A 149 -19.57 11.03 -4.05
C LYS A 149 -19.16 12.49 -3.86
N THR A 150 -18.19 12.79 -2.98
CA THR A 150 -17.87 14.17 -2.58
C THR A 150 -16.61 14.75 -3.24
N PHE A 151 -15.99 14.05 -4.19
CA PHE A 151 -14.93 14.64 -5.01
C PHE A 151 -15.56 15.56 -6.07
N SER A 152 -15.87 16.79 -5.67
CA SER A 152 -16.12 17.89 -6.60
C SER A 152 -14.77 18.41 -7.08
N TYR A 153 -14.50 18.23 -8.37
CA TYR A 153 -13.41 18.91 -9.05
C TYR A 153 -13.77 20.40 -9.06
N TYR A 154 -13.10 21.20 -8.24
CA TYR A 154 -13.06 22.64 -8.46
C TYR A 154 -11.93 22.91 -9.44
N GLU A 155 -12.28 23.00 -10.73
CA GLU A 155 -11.45 23.70 -11.72
C GLU A 155 -11.44 25.19 -11.35
N ASN A 156 -10.25 25.77 -11.26
CA ASN A 156 -9.99 27.20 -11.37
C ASN A 156 -8.73 27.38 -12.20
#